data_AF-D9WJA1-F1
#
_entry.id   AF-D9WJA1-F1
#
_cell.length_a   1.000
_cell.length_b   1.000
_cell.length_c   1.000
_cell.angle_alpha   90.00
_cell.angle_beta   90.00
_cell.angle_gamma   90.00
#
_symmetry.space_group_name_H-M   'P 1'
#
loop_
_entity.id
_entity.type
_entity.pdbx_description
1 polymer ?
#
loop_
_entity_poly.entity_id
_entity_poly.type
_entity_poly.pdbx_seq_one_letter_code
_entity_poly.pdbx_strand_id
1 'polypeptide(L)' 'MSGIARSLARGPELLATLERYYAHDMHRRNTAAALNIHPRTLDYRLQRVRQLTDVDPGSARGVRILSAVVARASSGAWTT' A
#
# COMPACT_ATOMS: atom_id res chain seq x y z
N MET A 1 -14.71 -2.95 -7.23
CA MET A 1 -13.24 -2.92 -7.02
C MET A 1 -12.51 -1.73 -7.69
N SER A 2 -13.15 -0.96 -8.59
CA SER A 2 -12.51 0.18 -9.30
C SER A 2 -12.15 1.39 -8.42
N GLY A 3 -12.89 1.63 -7.31
CA GLY A 3 -12.66 2.80 -6.44
C GLY A 3 -11.35 2.79 -5.64
N ILE A 4 -10.97 1.64 -5.07
CA ILE A 4 -9.77 1.51 -4.22
C ILE A 4 -8.50 1.87 -4.99
N ALA A 5 -8.35 1.31 -6.18
CA ALA A 5 -7.18 1.54 -7.01
C ALA A 5 -7.07 3.02 -7.42
N ARG A 6 -8.20 3.68 -7.74
CA ARG A 6 -8.22 5.12 -8.05
C ARG A 6 -7.86 5.99 -6.84
N SER A 7 -8.30 5.62 -5.64
CA SER A 7 -7.93 6.34 -4.40
C SER A 7 -6.43 6.25 -4.13
N LEU A 8 -5.82 5.08 -4.36
CA LEU A 8 -4.38 4.87 -4.16
C LEU A 8 -3.53 5.49 -5.28
N ALA A 9 -4.02 5.49 -6.53
CA ALA A 9 -3.29 6.10 -7.66
C ALA A 9 -3.06 7.62 -7.49
N ARG A 10 -3.86 8.31 -6.67
CA ARG A 10 -3.65 9.73 -6.34
C ARG A 10 -2.48 9.97 -5.37
N GLY A 11 -1.97 8.93 -4.72
CA GLY A 11 -0.84 8.97 -3.80
C GLY A 11 0.20 7.92 -4.20
N PRO A 12 1.09 8.20 -5.17
CA PRO A 12 2.07 7.22 -5.65
C PRO A 12 2.95 6.68 -4.51
N GLU A 13 3.21 7.49 -3.48
CA GLU A 13 3.93 7.04 -2.29
C GLU A 13 3.17 5.98 -1.47
N LEU A 14 1.84 5.97 -1.48
CA LEU A 14 1.03 4.97 -0.77
C LEU A 14 1.09 3.62 -1.46
N LEU A 15 1.12 3.62 -2.80
CA LEU A 15 1.22 2.39 -3.58
C LEU A 15 2.60 1.75 -3.40
N ALA A 16 3.68 2.54 -3.49
CA ALA A 16 5.04 2.11 -3.17
C ALA A 16 5.17 1.64 -1.71
N THR A 17 4.44 2.28 -0.80
CA THR A 17 4.41 1.86 0.62
C THR A 17 3.80 0.48 0.77
N LEU A 18 2.66 0.19 0.13
CA LEU A 18 2.02 -1.12 0.18
C LEU A 18 2.86 -2.20 -0.48
N GLU A 19 3.48 -1.89 -1.62
CA GLU A 19 4.39 -2.79 -2.31
C GLU A 19 5.55 -3.22 -1.39
N ARG A 20 6.27 -2.25 -0.80
CA ARG A 20 7.36 -2.56 0.14
C ARG A 20 6.87 -3.22 1.42
N TYR A 21 5.70 -2.81 1.93
CA TYR A 21 5.13 -3.40 3.14
C TYR A 21 4.85 -4.89 2.96
N TYR A 22 4.25 -5.29 1.83
CA TYR A 22 3.99 -6.70 1.55
C TYR A 22 5.24 -7.47 1.13
N ALA A 23 6.20 -6.84 0.44
CA ALA A 23 7.48 -7.46 0.11
C ALA A 23 8.34 -7.79 1.36
N HIS A 24 8.07 -7.13 2.48
CA HIS A 24 8.75 -7.35 3.76
C HIS A 24 7.82 -8.02 4.80
N ASP A 25 6.87 -8.85 4.37
CA ASP A 25 5.97 -9.62 5.25
C ASP A 25 5.27 -8.77 6.31
N MET A 26 4.93 -7.52 5.95
CA MET A 26 4.30 -6.54 6.84
C MET A 26 5.16 -6.13 8.05
N HIS A 27 6.48 -6.40 8.00
CA HIS A 27 7.42 -5.97 9.02
C HIS A 27 7.68 -4.46 8.90
N ARG A 28 7.08 -3.69 9.81
CA ARG A 28 7.12 -2.22 9.79
C ARG A 28 8.53 -1.63 9.79
N ARG A 29 9.44 -2.14 10.62
CA ARG A 29 10.81 -1.62 10.70
C ARG A 29 11.59 -1.86 9.39
N ASN A 30 11.50 -3.08 8.86
CA ASN A 30 12.18 -3.45 7.61
C ASN A 30 11.61 -2.66 6.43
N THR A 31 10.29 -2.49 6.39
CA THR A 31 9.60 -1.67 5.39
C THR A 31 10.03 -0.21 5.43
N ALA A 32 10.09 0.39 6.63
CA ALA A 32 10.49 1.78 6.81
C ALA A 32 11.95 1.99 6.39
N ALA A 33 12.85 1.06 6.76
CA ALA A 33 14.24 1.07 6.32
C ALA A 33 14.37 0.95 4.80
N ALA A 34 13.64 0.02 4.16
CA ALA A 34 13.65 -0.17 2.72
C ALA A 34 13.10 1.03 1.92
N LEU A 35 12.18 1.79 2.53
CA LEU A 35 11.63 3.03 1.97
C LEU A 35 12.48 4.27 2.33
N ASN A 36 13.55 4.12 3.11
CA ASN A 36 14.35 5.22 3.67
C ASN A 36 13.48 6.29 4.36
N ILE A 37 12.51 5.86 5.18
CA ILE A 37 11.64 6.74 5.95
C ILE A 37 11.65 6.37 7.43
N HIS A 38 11.27 7.33 8.27
CA HIS A 38 11.03 7.07 9.68
C HIS A 38 9.82 6.14 9.88
N PRO A 39 9.83 5.20 10.86
CA PRO A 39 8.69 4.30 11.13
C PRO A 39 7.36 5.03 11.35
N ARG A 40 7.37 6.21 11.97
CA ARG A 40 6.18 7.05 12.16
C ARG A 40 5.55 7.50 10.83
N THR A 41 6.37 7.76 9.82
CA THR A 41 5.90 8.10 8.48
C THR A 41 5.26 6.89 7.81
N LEU A 42 5.83 5.69 8.01
CA LEU A 42 5.21 4.45 7.54
C LEU A 42 3.83 4.24 8.18
N ASP A 43 3.73 4.37 9.50
CA ASP A 43 2.45 4.21 10.23
C ASP A 43 1.40 5.20 9.72
N TYR A 44 1.79 6.47 9.52
CA TYR A 44 0.92 7.48 8.91
C TYR A 44 0.42 7.06 7.53
N ARG A 45 1.30 6.55 6.66
CA ARG A 45 0.92 6.10 5.32
C ARG A 45 -0.02 4.90 5.37
N LEU A 46 0.23 3.92 6.23
CA LEU A 46 -0.66 2.76 6.41
C LEU A 46 -2.04 3.17 6.96
N GLN A 47 -2.07 4.11 7.91
CA GLN A 47 -3.32 4.69 8.39
C GLN A 47 -4.06 5.45 7.28
N ARG A 48 -3.34 6.19 6.44
CA ARG A 48 -3.91 6.90 5.29
C ARG A 48 -4.50 5.95 4.27
N VAL A 49 -3.86 4.81 3.99
CA VAL A 49 -4.42 3.75 3.15
C VAL A 49 -5.76 3.28 3.72
N ARG A 50 -5.82 2.98 5.02
CA ARG A 50 -7.06 2.54 5.67
C ARG A 50 -8.16 3.59 5.55
N GLN A 51 -7.86 4.86 5.77
CA GLN A 51 -8.84 5.95 5.63
C GLN A 51 -9.38 6.09 4.21
N LEU A 52 -8.53 5.93 3.19
CA LEU A 52 -8.91 6.12 1.79
C LEU A 52 -9.65 4.94 1.17
N THR A 53 -9.47 3.75 1.75
CA THR A 53 -9.95 2.50 1.16
C THR A 53 -10.95 1.76 2.03
N ASP A 54 -11.07 2.14 3.31
CA ASP A 54 -11.79 1.42 4.37
C ASP A 54 -11.28 -0.03 4.57
N VAL A 55 -10.04 -0.29 4.15
CA VAL A 55 -9.40 -1.60 4.22
C VAL A 55 -8.16 -1.52 5.10
N ASP A 56 -8.09 -2.38 6.10
CA ASP A 56 -6.91 -2.50 6.96
C ASP A 56 -5.79 -3.27 6.24
N PRO A 57 -4.64 -2.63 5.92
CA PRO A 57 -3.53 -3.28 5.22
C PRO A 57 -2.85 -4.40 6.02
N GLY A 58 -3.04 -4.48 7.34
CA GLY A 58 -2.50 -5.57 8.16
C GLY A 58 -3.44 -6.76 8.33
N SER A 59 -4.69 -6.66 7.86
CA SER A 59 -5.68 -7.74 8.02
C SER A 59 -5.60 -8.76 6.90
N ALA A 60 -5.94 -10.03 7.17
CA ALA A 60 -5.96 -11.09 6.14
C ALA A 60 -6.83 -10.73 4.92
N ARG A 61 -8.00 -10.12 5.15
CA ARG A 61 -8.86 -9.60 4.08
C ARG A 61 -8.19 -8.47 3.31
N GLY A 62 -7.55 -7.54 4.02
CA GLY A 62 -6.91 -6.38 3.40
C GLY A 62 -5.70 -6.75 2.58
N VAL A 63 -4.86 -7.68 3.05
CA VAL A 63 -3.75 -8.25 2.26
C VAL A 63 -4.28 -8.80 0.94
N ARG A 64 -5.31 -9.66 0.97
CA ARG A 64 -5.89 -10.24 -0.26
C ARG A 64 -6.36 -9.17 -1.26
N ILE A 65 -7.05 -8.14 -0.78
CA ILE A 65 -7.61 -7.08 -1.62
C ILE A 65 -6.51 -6.17 -2.16
N LEU A 66 -5.64 -5.67 -1.27
CA LEU A 66 -4.65 -4.65 -1.60
C LEU A 66 -3.46 -5.22 -2.38
N SER A 67 -3.06 -6.48 -2.15
CA SER A 67 -2.04 -7.13 -2.98
C SER A 67 -2.50 -7.27 -4.44
N ALA A 68 -3.77 -7.57 -4.69
CA ALA A 68 -4.31 -7.60 -6.05
C ALA A 68 -4.30 -6.22 -6.72
N VAL A 69 -4.59 -5.16 -5.94
CA VAL A 69 -4.53 -3.77 -6.42
C VAL A 69 -3.09 -3.35 -6.74
N VAL A 70 -2.14 -3.64 -5.83
CA VAL A 70 -0.72 -3.36 -6.04
C VAL A 70 -0.20 -4.09 -7.27
N ALA A 71 -0.45 -5.39 -7.40
CA ALA A 71 -0.03 -6.18 -8.56
C ALA A 71 -0.55 -5.58 -9.87
N ARG A 72 -1.83 -5.18 -9.92
CA ARG A 72 -2.42 -4.55 -11.12
C ARG A 72 -1.81 -3.18 -11.43
N ALA A 73 -1.45 -2.40 -10.40
CA ALA A 73 -0.84 -1.09 -10.58
C ALA A 73 0.61 -1.18 -11.08
N SER A 74 1.40 -2.12 -10.56
CA SER A 74 2.79 -2.35 -10.99
C SER A 74 2.92 -2.95 -12.40
N SER A 75 1.84 -3.56 -12.93
CA SER A 75 1.82 -4.19 -14.26
C SER A 75 1.76 -3.21 -15.45
N GLY A 76 1.78 -1.88 -15.22
CA GLY A 76 1.61 -0.89 -16.30
C GLY A 76 0.19 -0.80 -16.86
N ALA A 77 -0.79 -1.45 -16.23
CA ALA A 77 -2.20 -1.47 -16.68
C ALA A 77 -2.97 -0.15 -16.43
N TRP A 78 -2.25 0.93 -16.12
CA TRP A 78 -2.80 2.26 -15.84
C TRP A 78 -2.13 3.36 -16.68
N THR A 79 -1.25 2.99 -17.62
CA THR A 79 -0.52 3.89 -18.53
C THR A 79 -1.14 3.94 -19.93
N THR A 80 -2.46 3.80 -20.07
CA THR A 80 -3.16 4.00 -21.35
C THR A 80 -4.50 4.69 -21.16
#